data_AF-A0A1G6SAK5-F1
#
_entry.id   AF-A0A1G6SAK5-F1
#
_cell.length_a   1.000
_cell.length_b   1.000
_cell.length_c   1.000
_cell.angle_alpha   90.00
_cell.angle_beta   90.00
_cell.angle_gamma   90.00
#
_symmetry.space_group_name_H-M   'P 1'
#
loop_
_entity.id
_entity.type
_entity.pdbx_description
1 polymer ?
#
loop_
_entity_poly.entity_id
_entity_poly.type
_entity_poly.pdbx_seq_one_letter_code
_entity_poly.pdbx_strand_id
1 'polypeptide(L)'
;MKLRGILSMLAVLLLAGCVPTPVFRDAPSVPSPSPRAVAAQIDTQMDRNVLWGGMVIALNEYEGYVEIELLGFPTDSQARPIPQARDGGRFIAIRAGRLDPNEVVPGRFLTLTGRITGEREVQLGEQRLILPEVDAREIHLWPRDWNTRERPRISVGIGVRGGF
;
A
#
# COMPACT_ATOMS: atom_id res chain seq x y z
N MET A 1 46.08 19.16 -20.97
CA MET A 1 45.71 18.46 -19.72
C MET A 1 44.42 18.94 -19.06
N LYS A 2 43.88 20.13 -19.37
CA LYS A 2 42.64 20.67 -18.75
C LYS A 2 41.32 20.02 -19.22
N LEU A 3 41.27 19.51 -20.46
CA LEU A 3 40.06 18.92 -21.06
C LEU A 3 39.65 17.57 -20.42
N ARG A 4 40.63 16.78 -19.95
CA ARG A 4 40.37 15.49 -19.28
C ARG A 4 39.75 15.69 -17.89
N GLY A 5 40.11 16.77 -17.19
CA GLY A 5 39.51 17.14 -15.90
C GLY A 5 38.06 17.61 -16.04
N ILE A 6 37.75 18.41 -17.07
CA ILE A 6 36.39 18.89 -17.35
C ILE A 6 35.46 17.74 -17.75
N LEU A 7 35.96 16.80 -18.58
CA LEU A 7 35.18 15.63 -19.00
C LEU A 7 34.88 14.68 -17.82
N SER A 8 35.83 14.54 -16.89
CA SER A 8 35.65 13.72 -15.68
C SER A 8 34.67 14.37 -14.67
N MET A 9 34.62 15.70 -14.60
CA MET A 9 33.70 16.43 -13.72
C MET A 9 32.26 16.44 -14.27
N LEU A 10 32.10 16.49 -15.59
CA LEU A 10 30.80 16.38 -16.26
C LEU A 10 30.21 14.97 -16.13
N ALA A 11 31.06 13.93 -16.16
CA ALA A 11 30.63 12.55 -15.96
C ALA A 11 30.08 12.29 -14.54
N VAL A 12 30.62 12.93 -13.50
CA VAL A 12 30.11 12.78 -12.13
C VAL A 12 28.78 13.51 -11.92
N LEU A 13 28.54 14.62 -12.62
CA LEU A 13 27.30 15.40 -12.50
C LEU A 13 26.09 14.72 -13.17
N LEU A 14 26.33 13.83 -14.15
CA LEU A 14 25.31 13.05 -14.84
C LEU A 14 24.79 11.85 -14.03
N LEU A 15 25.39 11.53 -12.87
CA LEU A 15 24.91 10.49 -11.93
C LEU A 15 23.93 11.03 -10.87
N ALA A 16 23.40 12.25 -11.01
CA ALA A 16 22.27 12.72 -10.22
C ALA A 16 21.00 11.94 -10.61
N GLY A 17 20.92 10.67 -10.20
CA GLY A 17 19.74 9.82 -10.37
C GLY A 17 18.57 10.37 -9.56
N CYS A 18 17.40 10.47 -10.19
CA CYS A 18 16.16 10.76 -9.48
C CYS A 18 15.88 9.63 -8.49
N VAL A 19 16.03 9.91 -7.19
CA VAL A 19 15.50 9.04 -6.15
C VAL A 19 13.98 9.09 -6.24
N PRO A 20 13.28 7.94 -6.36
CA PRO A 20 11.83 7.91 -6.30
C PRO A 20 11.34 8.52 -4.99
N THR A 21 10.48 9.53 -5.07
CA THR A 21 9.88 10.13 -3.87
C THR A 21 8.98 9.10 -3.19
N PRO A 22 9.15 8.85 -1.86
CA PRO A 22 8.31 7.89 -1.16
C PRO A 22 6.85 8.35 -1.16
N VAL A 23 5.92 7.40 -1.33
CA VAL A 23 4.47 7.65 -1.38
C VAL A 23 3.95 8.18 -0.03
N PHE A 24 4.54 7.68 1.07
CA PHE A 24 4.22 8.11 2.43
C PHE A 24 5.46 8.74 3.05
N ARG A 25 5.30 9.93 3.62
CA ARG A 25 6.42 10.64 4.29
C ARG A 25 6.74 10.02 5.64
N ASP A 26 5.71 9.60 6.37
CA ASP A 26 5.80 9.08 7.74
C ASP A 26 5.55 7.57 7.79
N ALA A 27 6.11 6.82 6.83
CA ALA A 27 6.04 5.37 6.86
C ALA A 27 6.78 4.83 8.10
N PRO A 28 6.23 3.81 8.80
CA PRO A 28 6.90 3.21 9.95
C PRO A 28 8.23 2.57 9.53
N SER A 29 9.26 2.74 10.37
CA SER A 29 10.61 2.22 10.14
C SER A 29 10.71 0.69 10.29
N VAL A 30 9.74 0.08 10.98
CA VAL A 30 9.65 -1.36 11.20
C VAL A 30 8.52 -1.92 10.35
N PRO A 31 8.69 -3.10 9.72
CA PRO A 31 7.61 -3.77 9.01
C PRO A 31 6.35 -3.89 9.85
N SER A 32 5.23 -3.50 9.26
CA SER A 32 3.93 -3.57 9.93
C SER A 32 3.48 -5.04 10.02
N PRO A 33 2.94 -5.47 11.17
CA PRO A 33 2.37 -6.79 11.34
C PRO A 33 1.14 -6.92 10.44
N SER A 34 0.75 -8.14 10.08
CA SER A 34 -0.49 -8.32 9.32
C SER A 34 -1.71 -7.99 10.20
N PRO A 35 -2.82 -7.50 9.63
CA PRO A 35 -4.06 -7.28 10.38
C PRO A 35 -4.51 -8.47 11.23
N ARG A 36 -4.42 -9.69 10.69
CA ARG A 36 -4.74 -10.93 11.39
C ARG A 36 -3.82 -11.18 12.58
N ALA A 37 -2.53 -10.84 12.47
CA ALA A 37 -1.62 -10.97 13.60
C ALA A 37 -1.93 -9.95 14.71
N VAL A 38 -2.35 -8.74 14.33
CA VAL A 38 -2.79 -7.72 15.28
C VAL A 38 -4.08 -8.14 15.98
N ALA A 39 -5.07 -8.64 15.23
CA ALA A 39 -6.33 -9.14 15.78
C ALA A 39 -6.14 -10.26 16.83
N ALA A 40 -5.05 -11.03 16.73
CA ALA A 40 -4.76 -12.08 17.70
C ALA A 40 -4.12 -11.57 19.01
N GLN A 41 -3.57 -10.35 19.02
CA GLN A 41 -2.77 -9.81 20.12
C GLN A 41 -2.95 -8.30 20.28
N ILE A 42 -4.20 -7.83 20.25
CA ILE A 42 -4.52 -6.39 20.15
C ILE A 42 -3.90 -5.56 21.28
N ASP A 43 -3.89 -6.10 22.50
CA ASP A 43 -3.41 -5.44 23.72
C ASP A 43 -1.93 -5.02 23.60
N THR A 44 -1.14 -5.80 22.86
CA THR A 44 0.29 -5.54 22.66
C THR A 44 0.58 -4.64 21.46
N GLN A 45 -0.43 -4.36 20.64
CA GLN A 45 -0.31 -3.62 19.39
C GLN A 45 -1.02 -2.26 19.43
N MET A 46 -1.66 -1.90 20.55
CA MET A 46 -2.26 -0.58 20.75
C MET A 46 -1.25 0.55 20.52
N ASP A 47 -1.76 1.66 19.98
CA ASP A 47 -1.00 2.88 19.65
C ASP A 47 0.16 2.70 18.66
N ARG A 48 0.34 1.50 18.11
CA ARG A 48 1.39 1.23 17.13
C ARG A 48 1.02 1.86 15.79
N ASN A 49 1.99 2.56 15.21
CA ASN A 49 1.87 3.05 13.82
C ASN A 49 2.08 1.90 12.83
N VAL A 50 1.20 1.82 11.84
CA VAL A 50 1.21 0.80 10.79
C VAL A 50 1.10 1.44 9.40
N LEU A 51 1.62 0.72 8.41
CA LEU A 51 1.38 0.94 6.99
C LEU A 51 0.73 -0.32 6.44
N TRP A 52 -0.54 -0.19 6.04
CA TRP A 52 -1.33 -1.31 5.54
C TRP A 52 -1.88 -1.00 4.15
N GLY A 53 -1.62 -1.93 3.23
CA GLY A 53 -2.24 -1.98 1.92
C GLY A 53 -3.48 -2.84 1.97
N GLY A 54 -4.55 -2.45 1.28
CA GLY A 54 -5.78 -3.23 1.28
C GLY A 54 -6.68 -2.96 0.08
N MET A 55 -7.62 -3.88 -0.13
CA MET A 55 -8.72 -3.74 -1.07
C MET A 55 -9.98 -3.35 -0.31
N VAL A 56 -10.68 -2.32 -0.78
CA VAL A 56 -11.92 -1.84 -0.18
C VAL A 56 -13.01 -2.90 -0.31
N ILE A 57 -13.60 -3.27 0.81
CA ILE A 57 -14.78 -4.14 0.90
C ILE A 57 -16.04 -3.28 0.99
N ALA A 58 -16.03 -2.29 1.89
CA ALA A 58 -17.14 -1.40 2.14
C ALA A 58 -16.66 -0.02 2.59
N LEU A 59 -17.50 0.99 2.36
CA LEU A 59 -17.35 2.35 2.87
C LEU A 59 -18.63 2.72 3.59
N ASN A 60 -18.51 3.11 4.86
CA ASN A 60 -19.61 3.65 5.65
C ASN A 60 -19.28 5.09 6.03
N GLU A 61 -20.20 6.01 5.75
CA GLU A 61 -20.05 7.42 6.09
C GLU A 61 -20.87 7.74 7.34
N TYR A 62 -20.27 8.49 8.26
CA TYR A 62 -20.89 8.97 9.49
C TYR A 62 -20.75 10.49 9.59
N GLU A 63 -21.37 11.07 10.62
CA GLU A 63 -21.20 12.49 10.90
C GLU A 63 -19.77 12.76 11.38
N GLY A 64 -18.97 13.40 10.53
CA GLY A 64 -17.61 13.86 10.86
C GLY A 64 -16.48 12.86 10.58
N TYR A 65 -16.77 11.60 10.23
CA TYR A 65 -15.77 10.60 9.87
C TYR A 65 -16.33 9.53 8.93
N VAL A 66 -15.43 8.76 8.33
CA VAL A 66 -15.76 7.59 7.51
C VAL A 66 -15.04 6.35 8.01
N GLU A 67 -15.68 5.21 7.82
CA GLU A 67 -15.11 3.90 8.09
C GLU A 67 -14.97 3.14 6.77
N ILE A 68 -13.76 2.67 6.50
CA ILE A 68 -13.44 1.88 5.33
C ILE A 68 -13.10 0.48 5.82
N GLU A 69 -13.88 -0.50 5.38
CA GLU A 69 -13.54 -1.89 5.62
C GLU A 69 -12.64 -2.40 4.50
N LEU A 70 -11.52 -3.01 4.88
CA LEU A 70 -10.48 -3.43 3.94
C LEU A 70 -10.08 -4.88 4.13
N LEU A 71 -9.82 -5.58 3.02
CA LEU A 71 -9.03 -6.81 3.02
C LEU A 71 -7.55 -6.44 2.88
N GLY A 72 -6.75 -6.71 3.90
CA GLY A 72 -5.33 -6.37 3.92
C GLY A 72 -4.47 -7.29 3.06
N PHE A 73 -3.44 -6.70 2.44
CA PHE A 73 -2.41 -7.40 1.67
C PHE A 73 -1.03 -6.90 2.07
N PRO A 74 0.01 -7.74 1.99
CA PRO A 74 1.39 -7.28 2.06
C PRO A 74 1.66 -6.19 1.02
N THR A 75 2.55 -5.26 1.34
CA THR A 75 2.94 -4.18 0.43
C THR A 75 4.37 -4.35 -0.10
N ASP A 76 4.64 -3.84 -1.30
CA ASP A 76 5.98 -3.75 -1.85
C ASP A 76 6.77 -2.55 -1.27
N SER A 77 7.99 -2.34 -1.76
CA SER A 77 8.87 -1.23 -1.34
C SER A 77 8.34 0.16 -1.70
N GLN A 78 7.28 0.26 -2.51
CA GLN A 78 6.58 1.49 -2.86
C GLN A 78 5.22 1.57 -2.17
N ALA A 79 5.02 0.77 -1.12
CA ALA A 79 3.79 0.68 -0.37
C ALA A 79 2.59 0.22 -1.22
N ARG A 80 2.80 -0.38 -2.40
CA ARG A 80 1.72 -0.95 -3.22
C ARG A 80 1.27 -2.27 -2.63
N PRO A 81 -0.04 -2.52 -2.44
CA PRO A 81 -0.55 -3.83 -2.06
C PRO A 81 -0.06 -4.89 -3.06
N ILE A 82 0.03 -6.16 -2.66
CA ILE A 82 0.39 -7.27 -3.55
C ILE A 82 -0.80 -8.24 -3.58
N PRO A 83 -1.77 -8.06 -4.50
CA PRO A 83 -3.02 -8.84 -4.52
C PRO A 83 -2.81 -10.34 -4.74
N GLN A 84 -1.69 -10.73 -5.36
CA GLN A 84 -1.33 -12.13 -5.59
C GLN A 84 -0.73 -12.81 -4.36
N ALA A 85 -0.35 -12.04 -3.33
CA ALA A 85 0.12 -12.58 -2.07
C ALA A 85 -1.08 -13.02 -1.20
N ARG A 86 -0.80 -13.89 -0.21
CA ARG A 86 -1.81 -14.28 0.77
C ARG A 86 -2.30 -13.06 1.54
N ASP A 87 -3.61 -12.96 1.74
CA ASP A 87 -4.21 -11.85 2.46
C ASP A 87 -3.76 -11.82 3.93
N GLY A 88 -3.59 -10.61 4.43
CA GLY A 88 -3.19 -10.32 5.80
C GLY A 88 -4.35 -10.33 6.79
N GLY A 89 -5.59 -10.57 6.36
CA GLY A 89 -6.81 -10.42 7.16
C GLY A 89 -7.52 -9.08 6.92
N ARG A 90 -8.75 -8.98 7.44
CA ARG A 90 -9.58 -7.77 7.34
C ARG A 90 -9.23 -6.78 8.45
N PHE A 91 -9.49 -5.51 8.21
CA PHE A 91 -9.37 -4.44 9.19
C PHE A 91 -10.27 -3.27 8.85
N ILE A 92 -10.49 -2.38 9.82
CA ILE A 92 -11.29 -1.17 9.65
C ILE A 92 -10.35 0.04 9.74
N ALA A 93 -10.43 0.90 8.74
CA ALA A 93 -9.75 2.19 8.74
C ALA A 93 -10.74 3.30 9.03
N ILE A 94 -10.49 4.06 10.09
CA ILE A 94 -11.30 5.21 10.50
C ILE A 94 -10.57 6.47 10.04
N ARG A 95 -11.28 7.34 9.30
CA ARG A 95 -10.71 8.59 8.79
C ARG A 95 -11.62 9.75 9.15
N ALA A 96 -11.08 10.73 9.87
CA ALA A 96 -11.78 11.98 10.11
C ALA A 96 -12.03 12.75 8.80
N GLY A 97 -13.20 13.39 8.71
CA GLY A 97 -13.65 14.12 7.54
C GLY A 97 -14.51 13.28 6.59
N ARG A 98 -14.50 13.64 5.31
CA ARG A 98 -15.24 12.97 4.25
C ARG A 98 -14.28 12.48 3.16
N LEU A 99 -14.66 11.40 2.50
CA LEU A 99 -14.02 10.90 1.27
C LEU A 99 -15.05 10.96 0.14
N ASP A 100 -14.58 11.02 -1.11
CA ASP A 100 -15.49 10.91 -2.26
C ASP A 100 -15.91 9.43 -2.43
N PRO A 101 -17.20 9.10 -2.28
CA PRO A 101 -17.68 7.72 -2.42
C PRO A 101 -17.49 7.17 -3.84
N ASN A 102 -17.25 8.02 -4.85
CA ASN A 102 -16.95 7.59 -6.21
C ASN A 102 -15.48 7.16 -6.38
N GLU A 103 -14.59 7.62 -5.49
CA GLU A 103 -13.19 7.23 -5.48
C GLU A 103 -12.96 5.99 -4.63
N VAL A 104 -13.57 5.92 -3.45
CA VAL A 104 -13.43 4.81 -2.49
C VAL A 104 -14.56 3.81 -2.64
N VAL A 105 -14.57 3.11 -3.79
CA VAL A 105 -15.57 2.07 -4.10
C VAL A 105 -15.04 0.67 -3.81
N PRO A 106 -15.91 -0.33 -3.54
CA PRO A 106 -15.52 -1.72 -3.41
C PRO A 106 -14.63 -2.22 -4.57
N GLY A 107 -13.61 -3.00 -4.25
CA GLY A 107 -12.62 -3.52 -5.19
C GLY A 107 -11.47 -2.54 -5.51
N ARG A 108 -11.52 -1.28 -5.05
CA ARG A 108 -10.39 -0.36 -5.15
C ARG A 108 -9.29 -0.76 -4.19
N PHE A 109 -8.05 -0.52 -4.60
CA PHE A 109 -6.89 -0.68 -3.74
C PHE A 109 -6.46 0.66 -3.19
N LEU A 110 -6.14 0.67 -1.90
CA LEU A 110 -5.49 1.79 -1.25
C LEU A 110 -4.41 1.28 -0.30
N THR A 111 -3.52 2.18 0.06
CA THR A 111 -2.60 1.99 1.18
C THR A 111 -2.82 3.13 2.15
N LEU A 112 -2.63 2.87 3.43
CA LEU A 112 -2.71 3.90 4.43
C LEU A 112 -1.61 3.76 5.46
N THR A 113 -1.30 4.89 6.09
CA THR A 113 -0.58 4.93 7.36
C THR A 113 -1.55 5.36 8.45
N GLY A 114 -1.40 4.78 9.62
CA GLY A 114 -2.30 5.07 10.73
C GLY A 114 -1.84 4.44 12.02
N ARG A 115 -2.61 4.70 13.08
CA ARG A 115 -2.35 4.17 14.41
C ARG A 115 -3.44 3.18 14.78
N ILE A 116 -3.05 2.03 15.33
CA ILE A 116 -4.01 1.06 15.86
C ILE A 116 -4.69 1.66 17.09
N THR A 117 -6.02 1.73 17.08
CA THR A 117 -6.83 2.37 18.12
C THR A 117 -7.76 1.41 18.87
N GLY A 118 -8.05 0.26 18.27
CA GLY A 118 -8.99 -0.68 18.87
C GLY A 118 -9.15 -1.94 18.04
N GLU A 119 -10.21 -2.66 18.36
CA GLU A 119 -10.74 -3.74 17.55
C GLU A 119 -12.27 -3.70 17.60
N ARG A 120 -12.89 -4.28 16.58
CA ARG A 120 -14.33 -4.41 16.45
C ARG A 120 -14.70 -5.85 16.18
N GLU A 121 -15.64 -6.36 16.96
CA GLU A 121 -16.28 -7.63 16.67
C GLU A 121 -17.33 -7.44 15.56
N VAL A 122 -17.19 -8.20 14.47
CA VAL A 122 -18.11 -8.21 13.35
C VAL A 122 -18.70 -9.60 13.19
N GLN A 123 -20.03 -9.67 13.06
CA GLN A 123 -20.74 -10.90 12.78
C GLN A 123 -20.71 -11.17 11.27
N LEU A 124 -20.11 -12.31 10.87
CA LEU A 124 -20.09 -12.76 9.48
C LEU A 124 -20.82 -14.11 9.38
N GLY A 125 -22.13 -14.05 9.12
CA GLY A 125 -23.00 -15.22 9.23
C GLY A 125 -23.03 -15.74 10.67
N GLU A 126 -22.64 -17.00 10.86
CA GLU A 126 -22.59 -17.67 12.17
C GLU A 126 -21.28 -17.40 12.94
N GLN A 127 -20.25 -16.81 12.28
CA GLN A 127 -18.94 -16.60 12.88
C GLN A 127 -18.78 -15.17 13.39
N ARG A 128 -18.14 -15.02 14.55
CA ARG A 128 -17.67 -13.73 15.06
C ARG A 128 -16.21 -13.54 14.67
N LEU A 129 -15.91 -12.40 14.06
CA LEU A 129 -14.57 -12.04 13.63
C LEU A 129 -14.14 -10.74 14.30
N ILE A 130 -12.95 -10.74 14.86
CA ILE A 130 -12.32 -9.54 15.41
C ILE A 130 -11.52 -8.85 14.31
N LEU A 131 -11.84 -7.58 14.07
CA LEU A 131 -11.17 -6.72 13.10
C LEU A 131 -10.41 -5.62 13.84
N PRO A 132 -9.10 -5.46 13.63
CA PRO A 132 -8.38 -4.34 14.21
C PRO A 132 -8.85 -3.03 13.56
N GLU A 133 -8.91 -1.98 14.37
CA GLU A 133 -9.24 -0.62 13.95
C GLU A 133 -7.98 0.24 13.89
N VAL A 134 -7.87 1.02 12.82
CA VAL A 134 -6.76 1.94 12.60
C VAL A 134 -7.30 3.34 12.31
N ASP A 135 -6.84 4.32 13.08
CA ASP A 135 -7.01 5.74 12.78
C ASP A 135 -6.05 6.14 11.64
N ALA A 136 -6.61 6.34 10.45
CA ALA A 136 -5.90 6.52 9.20
C ALA A 136 -5.48 7.99 9.00
N ARG A 137 -4.18 8.25 9.06
CA ARG A 137 -3.58 9.59 8.96
C ARG A 137 -3.28 10.00 7.52
N GLU A 138 -2.84 9.07 6.69
CA GLU A 138 -2.61 9.28 5.27
C GLU A 138 -3.19 8.11 4.48
N ILE A 139 -3.90 8.40 3.40
CA ILE A 139 -4.50 7.39 2.52
C ILE A 139 -4.03 7.68 1.10
N HIS A 140 -3.54 6.66 0.43
CA HIS A 140 -3.15 6.70 -0.97
C HIS A 140 -4.01 5.72 -1.78
N LEU A 141 -4.81 6.25 -2.71
CA LEU A 141 -5.65 5.48 -3.61
C LEU A 141 -4.88 5.12 -4.88
N TRP A 142 -4.82 3.82 -5.20
CA TRP A 142 -4.12 3.36 -6.39
C TRP A 142 -4.98 3.49 -7.66
N PRO A 143 -4.37 3.77 -8.84
CA PRO A 143 -5.06 3.82 -10.13
C PRO A 143 -5.70 2.47 -10.48
N ARG A 144 -6.93 2.43 -11.01
CA ARG A 144 -7.69 1.16 -11.18
C ARG A 144 -6.96 0.08 -11.99
N ASP A 145 -6.11 0.46 -12.93
CA ASP A 145 -5.37 -0.42 -13.85
C ASP A 145 -4.01 -0.89 -13.31
N TRP A 146 -3.61 -0.47 -12.10
CA TRP A 146 -2.26 -0.68 -11.60
C TRP A 146 -1.90 -2.17 -11.41
N ASN A 147 -2.90 -2.99 -11.06
CA ASN A 147 -2.75 -4.43 -10.79
C ASN A 147 -3.03 -5.33 -12.00
N THR A 148 -3.56 -4.77 -13.09
CA THR A 148 -3.93 -5.48 -14.33
C THR A 148 -2.84 -5.38 -15.39
N ARG A 149 -1.78 -4.60 -15.15
CA ARG A 149 -0.57 -4.61 -15.97
C ARG A 149 0.21 -5.89 -15.73
N GLU A 150 -0.30 -6.98 -16.31
CA GLU A 150 0.54 -8.09 -16.74
C GLU A 150 1.72 -7.51 -17.51
N ARG A 151 2.93 -7.84 -17.07
CA ARG A 151 4.19 -7.35 -17.63
C ARG A 151 4.12 -7.40 -19.16
N PRO A 152 4.44 -6.31 -19.90
CA PRO A 152 4.62 -6.47 -21.33
C PRO A 152 5.73 -7.50 -21.54
N ARG A 153 5.36 -8.66 -22.09
CA ARG A 153 6.31 -9.67 -22.55
C ARG A 153 7.06 -9.06 -23.73
N ILE A 154 8.09 -8.27 -23.43
CA ILE A 154 9.11 -7.93 -24.42
C ILE A 154 9.92 -9.20 -24.71
N SER A 155 9.44 -10.02 -25.62
CA SER A 155 10.27 -11.06 -26.24
C SER A 155 11.26 -10.36 -27.17
N VAL A 156 12.48 -10.12 -26.70
CA VAL A 156 13.59 -9.72 -27.57
C VAL A 156 13.98 -10.96 -28.39
N GLY A 157 13.39 -11.09 -29.57
CA GLY A 157 13.80 -12.10 -30.55
C GLY A 157 15.12 -11.69 -31.19
N ILE A 158 16.24 -12.19 -30.67
CA ILE A 158 17.53 -12.10 -31.35
C ILE A 158 17.51 -13.10 -32.50
N GLY A 159 17.04 -12.66 -33.67
CA GLY A 159 17.15 -13.40 -34.91
C GLY A 159 18.57 -13.26 -35.48
N VAL A 160 19.47 -14.18 -35.15
CA VAL A 160 20.73 -14.31 -35.90
C VAL A 160 20.41 -15.09 -37.18
N ARG A 161 20.23 -14.36 -38.28
CA ARG A 161 20.04 -14.90 -39.63
C ARG A 161 21.32 -14.66 -40.43
N GLY A 162 21.95 -15.75 -40.87
CA GLY A 162 23.08 -15.77 -41.80
C GLY A 162 23.88 -17.04 -41.51
N GLY A 163 23.92 -18.09 -42.34
CA GLY A 163 23.60 -18.20 -43.76
C GLY A 163 24.91 -18.26 -44.53
N PHE A 164 25.22 -19.45 -45.06
CA PHE A 164 26.39 -19.93 -45.81
C PHE A 164 27.51 -20.59 -44.99
#